data_AF-A0A6M4A058-F1
#
_entry.id   AF-A0A6M4A058-F1
#
_cell.length_a   1.000
_cell.length_b   1.000
_cell.length_c   1.000
_cell.angle_alpha   90.00
_cell.angle_beta   90.00
_cell.angle_gamma   90.00
#
_symmetry.space_group_name_H-M   'P 1'
#
loop_
_entity.id
_entity.type
_entity.pdbx_description
1 polymer ?
#
loop_
_entity_poly.entity_id
_entity_poly.type
_entity_poly.pdbx_seq_one_letter_code
_entity_poly.pdbx_strand_id
1 'polypeptide(L)'
;MAGLLRAIEWMRRSQQHLEMAATWAMADAQAFSGKSTSLSVAQISGITRREILDIPSAPSILKNPSAPPLNAEFLFLANLGKIPKSANQQNLAEAFNYDGLITVMSDRKKFQVNRYDYRE
;
A
#
# COMPACT_ATOMS: atom_id res chain seq x y z
N MET A 1 -3.88 3.38 -8.70
CA MET A 1 -2.85 4.08 -7.89
C MET A 1 -3.34 5.42 -7.30
N ALA A 2 -3.88 6.37 -8.08
CA ALA A 2 -4.32 7.68 -7.55
C ALA A 2 -5.38 7.61 -6.43
N GLY A 3 -6.26 6.62 -6.42
CA GLY A 3 -7.22 6.42 -5.31
C GLY A 3 -6.56 6.05 -3.99
N LEU A 4 -5.52 5.19 -4.02
CA LEU A 4 -4.77 4.79 -2.83
C LEU A 4 -4.01 5.98 -2.24
N LEU A 5 -3.32 6.76 -3.09
CA LEU A 5 -2.64 7.98 -2.65
C LEU A 5 -3.62 8.98 -2.04
N ARG A 6 -4.80 9.19 -2.65
CA ARG A 6 -5.85 10.03 -2.07
C ARG A 6 -6.28 9.55 -0.69
N ALA A 7 -6.48 8.25 -0.50
CA ALA A 7 -6.87 7.69 0.79
C ALA A 7 -5.78 7.89 1.85
N ILE A 8 -4.50 7.65 1.51
CA ILE A 8 -3.37 7.88 2.41
C ILE A 8 -3.27 9.35 2.81
N GLU A 9 -3.32 10.26 1.84
CA GLU A 9 -3.24 11.70 2.09
C GLU A 9 -4.46 12.21 2.89
N TRP A 10 -5.64 11.63 2.67
CA TRP A 10 -6.84 11.94 3.45
C TRP A 10 -6.70 11.51 4.92
N MET A 11 -6.24 10.27 5.16
CA MET A 11 -6.01 9.75 6.51
C MET A 11 -4.93 10.53 7.27
N ARG A 12 -3.88 11.02 6.59
CA ARG A 12 -2.83 11.86 7.21
C ARG A 12 -3.34 13.20 7.72
N ARG A 13 -4.44 13.74 7.17
CA ARG A 13 -4.93 15.08 7.52
C ARG A 13 -5.63 15.16 8.87
N SER A 14 -6.18 14.06 9.38
CA SER A 14 -6.94 14.07 10.63
C SER A 14 -6.97 12.69 11.28
N GLN A 15 -6.86 12.67 12.61
CA GLN A 15 -7.11 11.48 13.40
C GLN A 15 -8.51 10.90 13.14
N GLN A 16 -9.52 11.77 13.01
CA GLN A 16 -10.90 11.35 12.74
C GLN A 16 -11.03 10.61 11.40
N HIS A 17 -10.35 11.07 10.35
CA HIS A 17 -10.35 10.38 9.05
C HIS A 17 -9.74 8.98 9.13
N LEU A 18 -8.65 8.87 9.89
CA LEU A 18 -8.01 7.58 10.13
C LEU A 18 -8.93 6.62 10.89
N GLU A 19 -9.63 7.11 11.92
CA GLU A 19 -10.60 6.32 12.69
C GLU A 19 -11.80 5.90 11.85
N MET A 20 -12.28 6.76 10.95
CA MET A 20 -13.31 6.41 9.96
C MET A 20 -12.84 5.30 9.04
N ALA A 21 -11.64 5.42 8.47
CA ALA A 21 -11.05 4.39 7.61
C ALA A 21 -10.88 3.06 8.36
N ALA A 22 -10.43 3.11 9.61
CA ALA A 22 -10.32 1.92 10.46
C ALA A 22 -11.70 1.28 10.69
N THR A 23 -12.74 2.08 10.93
CA THR A 23 -14.11 1.59 11.11
C THR A 23 -14.64 0.90 9.85
N TRP A 24 -14.44 1.49 8.68
CA TRP A 24 -14.82 0.86 7.40
C TRP A 24 -14.06 -0.45 7.16
N ALA A 25 -12.74 -0.45 7.38
CA ALA A 25 -11.92 -1.65 7.22
C ALA A 25 -12.35 -2.79 8.17
N MET A 26 -12.72 -2.46 9.40
CA MET A 26 -13.27 -3.43 10.36
C MET A 26 -14.60 -4.02 9.88
N ALA A 27 -15.50 -3.17 9.39
CA ALA A 27 -16.80 -3.60 8.86
C ALA A 27 -16.64 -4.51 7.63
N ASP A 28 -15.75 -4.15 6.70
CA ASP A 28 -15.47 -4.94 5.51
C ASP A 28 -14.82 -6.28 5.87
N ALA A 29 -13.86 -6.29 6.81
CA ALA A 29 -13.23 -7.51 7.28
C ALA A 29 -14.24 -8.46 7.96
N GLN A 30 -15.18 -7.92 8.73
CA GLN A 30 -16.29 -8.67 9.31
C GLN A 30 -17.20 -9.25 8.22
N ALA A 31 -17.61 -8.42 7.25
CA ALA A 31 -18.49 -8.84 6.17
C ALA A 31 -17.86 -9.94 5.31
N PHE A 32 -16.55 -9.84 5.05
CA PHE A 32 -15.79 -10.80 4.25
C PHE A 32 -15.52 -12.12 4.99
N SER A 33 -15.10 -12.05 6.26
CA SER A 33 -14.64 -13.23 7.02
C SER A 33 -15.70 -13.86 7.94
N GLY A 34 -16.78 -13.13 8.21
CA GLY A 34 -17.77 -13.47 9.23
C GLY A 34 -17.29 -13.30 10.68
N LYS A 35 -16.05 -12.84 10.91
CA LYS A 35 -15.43 -12.76 12.24
C LYS A 35 -15.05 -11.34 12.63
N SER A 36 -15.41 -10.97 13.86
CA SER A 36 -15.10 -9.64 14.36
C SER A 36 -13.64 -9.59 14.75
N THR A 37 -12.97 -8.48 14.41
CA THR A 37 -11.65 -8.22 14.97
C THR A 37 -11.75 -8.01 16.47
N SER A 38 -10.75 -8.50 17.22
CA SER A 38 -10.61 -8.24 18.65
C SER A 38 -9.96 -6.88 18.93
N LEU A 39 -9.42 -6.22 17.91
CA LEU A 39 -8.74 -4.92 18.04
C LEU A 39 -9.75 -3.78 18.02
N SER A 40 -9.48 -2.74 18.81
CA SER A 40 -10.25 -1.50 18.79
C SER A 40 -9.86 -0.60 17.60
N VAL A 41 -10.76 0.33 17.25
CA VAL A 41 -10.50 1.38 16.24
C VAL A 41 -9.22 2.14 16.57
N ALA A 42 -8.99 2.47 17.84
CA ALA A 42 -7.78 3.16 18.29
C ALA A 42 -6.50 2.33 18.07
N GLN A 43 -6.54 1.02 18.32
CA GLN A 43 -5.41 0.12 18.07
C GLN A 43 -5.09 0.01 16.58
N ILE A 44 -6.12 -0.17 15.74
CA ILE A 44 -5.95 -0.25 14.27
C ILE A 44 -5.44 1.07 13.71
N SER A 45 -5.97 2.20 14.19
CA SER A 45 -5.50 3.53 13.80
C SER A 45 -4.04 3.74 14.21
N GLY A 46 -3.66 3.35 15.43
CA GLY A 46 -2.28 3.42 15.91
C GLY A 46 -1.31 2.58 15.07
N ILE A 47 -1.69 1.35 14.72
CA ILE A 47 -0.92 0.49 13.82
C ILE A 47 -0.80 1.14 12.44
N THR A 48 -1.92 1.58 11.86
CA THR A 48 -1.94 2.18 10.51
C THR A 48 -1.06 3.43 10.44
N ARG A 49 -1.12 4.29 11.48
CA ARG A 49 -0.24 5.46 11.53
C ARG A 49 1.23 5.06 11.56
N ARG A 50 1.62 4.19 12.49
CA ARG A 50 3.02 3.77 12.65
C ARG A 50 3.57 3.00 11.46
N GLU A 51 2.76 2.12 10.88
CA GLU A 51 3.22 1.14 9.87
C GLU A 51 2.94 1.57 8.42
N ILE A 52 2.16 2.63 8.19
CA ILE A 52 1.79 3.07 6.83
C ILE A 52 1.97 4.58 6.68
N LEU A 53 1.38 5.39 7.58
CA LEU A 53 1.28 6.84 7.36
C LEU A 53 2.57 7.59 7.71
N ASP A 54 3.20 7.22 8.82
CA ASP A 54 4.36 7.90 9.40
C ASP A 54 5.68 7.24 9.03
N ILE A 55 5.65 6.12 8.30
CA ILE A 55 6.87 5.58 7.70
C ILE A 55 7.33 6.59 6.64
N PRO A 56 8.55 7.17 6.77
CA PRO A 56 9.11 8.08 5.76
C PRO A 56 9.34 7.42 4.39
N SER A 57 8.96 6.15 4.22
CA SER A 57 9.25 5.29 3.08
C SER A 57 8.42 3.99 3.07
N ALA A 58 7.10 4.07 2.84
CA ALA A 58 6.31 2.93 2.37
C ALA A 58 5.38 3.37 1.22
N PRO A 59 5.39 2.72 0.03
CA PRO A 59 6.17 1.57 -0.44
C PRO A 59 7.49 2.00 -1.11
N SER A 60 8.58 1.31 -0.75
CA SER A 60 9.95 1.35 -1.31
C SER A 60 10.30 2.55 -2.20
N ILE A 61 10.83 3.62 -1.59
CA ILE A 61 11.88 4.39 -2.27
C ILE A 61 13.03 3.38 -2.44
N LEU A 62 13.18 2.89 -3.67
CA LEU A 62 14.18 1.88 -4.01
C LEU A 62 15.56 2.38 -3.54
N LYS A 63 16.23 1.61 -2.67
CA LYS A 63 17.64 1.88 -2.28
C LYS A 63 18.54 2.04 -3.51
N ASN A 64 18.16 1.39 -4.61
CA ASN A 64 18.70 1.63 -5.93
C ASN A 64 17.56 1.64 -6.95
N PRO A 65 17.15 2.81 -7.49
CA PRO A 65 16.07 2.91 -8.47
C PRO A 65 16.36 2.20 -9.80
N SER A 66 17.63 1.83 -10.07
CA SER A 66 18.00 1.08 -11.27
C SER A 66 18.02 -0.44 -11.08
N ALA A 67 17.86 -0.94 -9.85
CA ALA A 67 17.77 -2.37 -9.60
C ALA A 67 16.31 -2.83 -9.67
N PRO A 68 16.00 -3.94 -10.39
CA PRO A 68 14.66 -4.49 -10.40
C PRO A 68 14.22 -4.81 -8.96
N PRO A 69 13.05 -4.34 -8.51
CA PRO A 69 12.58 -4.60 -7.17
C PRO A 69 12.41 -6.11 -6.93
N LEU A 70 12.66 -6.53 -5.69
CA LEU A 70 12.51 -7.91 -5.22
C LEU A 70 13.44 -8.94 -5.90
N ASN A 71 14.46 -8.49 -6.65
CA ASN A 71 15.35 -9.39 -7.36
C ASN A 71 16.15 -10.31 -6.43
N ALA A 72 16.64 -9.78 -5.30
CA ALA A 72 17.41 -10.55 -4.33
C ALA A 72 16.53 -11.62 -3.66
N GLU A 73 15.28 -11.27 -3.34
CA GLU A 73 14.26 -12.13 -2.75
C GLU A 73 13.86 -13.25 -3.72
N PHE A 74 13.70 -12.93 -5.01
CA PHE A 74 13.43 -13.93 -6.05
C PHE A 74 14.56 -14.95 -6.14
N LEU A 75 15.82 -14.51 -6.22
CA LEU A 75 16.97 -15.41 -6.28
C LEU A 75 17.11 -16.25 -5.01
N PHE A 76 16.89 -15.65 -3.84
CA PHE A 76 16.91 -16.35 -2.57
C PHE A 76 15.87 -17.49 -2.53
N LEU A 77 14.62 -17.19 -2.88
CA LEU A 77 13.54 -18.18 -2.88
C LEU A 77 13.70 -19.24 -3.99
N ALA A 78 14.26 -18.86 -5.14
CA ALA A 78 14.60 -19.80 -6.21
C ALA A 78 15.69 -20.79 -5.76
N ASN A 79 16.73 -20.31 -5.07
CA ASN A 79 17.78 -21.15 -4.50
C ASN A 79 17.25 -22.12 -3.44
N LEU A 80 16.22 -21.73 -2.69
CA LEU A 80 15.54 -22.60 -1.73
C LEU A 80 14.53 -23.57 -2.39
N GLY A 81 14.36 -23.54 -3.71
CA GLY A 81 13.38 -24.35 -4.43
C GLY A 81 11.93 -23.98 -4.11
N LYS A 82 11.67 -22.78 -3.58
CA LYS A 82 10.33 -22.27 -3.24
C LYS A 82 9.63 -21.58 -4.40
N ILE A 83 10.35 -21.32 -5.49
CA ILE A 83 9.82 -20.79 -6.74
C ILE A 83 9.92 -21.88 -7.82
N PRO A 84 8.89 -22.08 -8.64
CA PRO A 84 8.96 -23.01 -9.77
C PRO A 84 10.13 -22.69 -10.69
N LYS A 85 10.83 -23.71 -11.21
CA LYS A 85 11.93 -23.51 -12.17
C LYS A 85 11.50 -22.83 -13.48
N SER A 86 10.20 -22.88 -13.78
CA SER A 86 9.59 -22.18 -14.92
C SER A 86 9.30 -20.70 -14.66
N ALA A 87 9.50 -20.21 -13.43
CA ALA A 87 9.26 -18.82 -13.10
C ALA A 87 10.27 -17.91 -13.81
N ASN A 88 9.77 -16.90 -14.51
CA ASN A 88 10.58 -15.98 -15.28
C ASN A 88 10.85 -14.71 -14.48
N GLN A 89 12.12 -14.40 -14.25
CA GLN A 89 12.58 -13.17 -13.60
C GLN A 89 12.16 -11.91 -14.38
N GLN A 90 12.02 -12.01 -15.71
CA GLN A 90 11.52 -10.93 -16.56
C GLN A 90 10.07 -10.56 -16.20
N ASN A 91 9.21 -11.56 -15.95
CA ASN A 91 7.82 -11.31 -15.55
C ASN A 91 7.76 -10.57 -14.20
N LEU A 92 8.71 -10.87 -13.29
CA LEU A 92 8.83 -10.13 -12.04
C LEU A 92 9.20 -8.68 -12.32
N ALA A 93 10.26 -8.42 -13.11
CA ALA A 93 10.67 -7.06 -13.45
C ALA A 93 9.55 -6.26 -14.12
N GLU A 94 8.82 -6.87 -15.07
CA GLU A 94 7.71 -6.23 -15.78
C GLU A 94 6.51 -5.96 -14.88
N ALA A 95 6.18 -6.87 -13.95
CA ALA A 95 5.10 -6.67 -12.99
C ALA A 95 5.35 -5.44 -12.08
N PHE A 96 6.60 -5.06 -11.88
CA PHE A 96 6.98 -3.89 -11.11
C PHE A 96 7.40 -2.68 -11.95
N ASN A 97 7.39 -2.77 -13.29
CA ASN A 97 7.69 -1.66 -14.18
C ASN A 97 6.54 -0.63 -14.28
N TYR A 98 5.65 -0.60 -13.28
CA TYR A 98 4.53 0.32 -13.22
C TYR A 98 5.01 1.70 -12.75
N ASP A 99 5.22 2.59 -13.72
CA ASP A 99 5.56 4.01 -13.52
C ASP A 99 4.39 4.84 -12.97
N GLY A 100 3.20 4.26 -12.83
CA GLY A 100 1.99 5.02 -12.50
C GLY A 100 2.03 5.73 -11.14
N LEU A 101 2.89 5.31 -10.21
CA LEU A 101 3.15 6.10 -9.00
C LEU A 101 3.85 7.42 -9.34
N ILE A 102 4.94 7.34 -10.12
CA ILE A 102 5.70 8.50 -10.58
C ILE A 102 4.79 9.42 -11.39
N THR A 103 4.07 8.87 -12.37
CA THR A 103 3.13 9.62 -13.22
C THR A 103 2.06 10.35 -12.42
N VAL A 104 1.48 9.72 -11.39
CA VAL A 104 0.46 10.36 -10.53
C VAL A 104 1.06 11.44 -9.65
N MET A 105 2.28 11.23 -9.13
CA MET A 105 2.97 12.19 -8.27
C MET A 105 3.52 13.39 -9.03
N SER A 106 3.91 13.22 -10.31
CA SER A 106 4.37 14.29 -11.17
C SER A 106 3.25 15.23 -11.61
N ASP A 107 1.99 14.76 -11.64
CA ASP A 107 0.82 15.59 -11.99
C ASP A 107 -0.33 15.41 -10.99
N ARG A 108 -0.05 15.72 -9.72
CA ARG A 108 -1.03 15.57 -8.61
C ARG A 108 -2.35 16.30 -8.86
N LYS A 109 -2.32 17.40 -9.63
CA LYS A 109 -3.51 18.21 -9.94
C LYS A 109 -4.42 17.46 -10.92
N LYS A 110 -3.88 16.92 -12.02
CA LYS A 110 -4.65 16.11 -12.98
C LYS A 110 -5.31 14.92 -12.31
N PHE A 111 -4.59 14.24 -11.41
CA PHE A 111 -5.10 13.08 -10.68
C PHE A 111 -5.87 13.42 -9.40
N GLN A 112 -6.05 14.71 -9.10
CA GLN A 112 -6.83 15.23 -7.98
C GLN A 112 -6.43 14.60 -6.63
N VAL A 113 -5.13 14.39 -6.40
CA VAL A 113 -4.60 13.64 -5.22
C VAL A 113 -5.02 14.27 -3.88
N ASN A 114 -5.39 15.55 -3.88
CA ASN A 114 -5.82 16.29 -2.70
C ASN A 114 -7.32 16.60 -2.68
N ARG A 115 -8.12 15.99 -3.56
CA ARG A 115 -9.59 16.08 -3.54
C ARG A 115 -10.17 14.80 -2.98
N TYR A 116 -10.95 14.96 -1.92
CA TYR A 116 -11.52 13.85 -1.16
C TYR A 116 -13.04 13.91 -1.28
N ASP A 117 -13.63 12.77 -1.63
CA ASP A 117 -15.08 12.56 -1.70
C ASP A 117 -15.39 11.24 -1.00
N TYR A 118 -14.92 11.16 0.24
CA TYR A 118 -15.23 10.09 1.16
C TYR A 118 -16.34 10.65 2.04
N ARG A 119 -17.59 10.23 1.76
CA ARG A 119 -18.77 10.69 2.49
C ARG A 119 -18.64 10.38 3.99
N GLU A 120 -19.27 11.21 4.82
CA GLU A 120 -19.60 10.86 6.21
C GLU A 120 -20.61 9.70 6.25
#